data_AF-A0A9X9MHD2-F1
#
_entry.id   AF-A0A9X9MHD2-F1
#
_cell.length_a   1.000
_cell.length_b   1.000
_cell.length_c   1.000
_cell.angle_alpha   90.00
_cell.angle_beta   90.00
_cell.angle_gamma   90.00
#
_symmetry.space_group_name_H-M   'P 1'
#
loop_
_entity.id
_entity.type
_entity.pdbx_description
1 polymer ?
#
loop_
_entity_poly.entity_id
_entity_poly.type
_entity_poly.pdbx_seq_one_letter_code
_entity_poly.pdbx_strand_id
1 'polypeptide(L)'
;MRISSLAIVFQSASLFVATIAVQITSHETSQKKEFVCNRRIIGEDEFSKPPQRKITEIIDNGGPVSVADKFYELLQSVEDDKVVMYSDNDSNYFTFYSVNNLKLDNGWSNTNTLQEYILVIDEYGRVCAMILKLTVRQAMWGPASAPIFHFSLCVIDV
;
A
#
# COMPACT_ATOMS: atom_id res chain seq x y z
N MET A 1 25.83 -44.74 42.37
CA MET A 1 25.36 -43.50 41.72
C MET A 1 26.48 -42.96 40.84
N ARG A 2 26.36 -43.07 39.52
CA ARG A 2 27.17 -42.32 38.56
C ARG A 2 26.18 -41.60 37.66
N ILE A 3 26.02 -40.29 37.87
CA ILE A 3 25.21 -39.44 37.01
C ILE A 3 26.19 -38.87 35.99
N SER A 4 26.20 -39.44 34.79
CA SER A 4 26.90 -38.89 33.65
C SER A 4 26.20 -37.58 33.25
N SER A 5 26.91 -36.46 33.35
CA SER A 5 26.40 -35.15 32.96
C SER A 5 26.39 -35.05 31.44
N LEU A 6 25.20 -35.18 30.83
CA LEU A 6 24.97 -34.85 29.43
C LEU A 6 24.74 -33.34 29.36
N ALA A 7 25.77 -32.56 29.03
CA ALA A 7 25.62 -31.14 28.76
C ALA A 7 25.03 -30.95 27.36
N ILE A 8 23.72 -30.68 27.30
CA ILE A 8 23.06 -30.27 26.05
C ILE A 8 23.26 -28.76 25.92
N VAL A 9 24.14 -28.35 25.01
CA VAL A 9 24.25 -26.94 24.60
C VAL A 9 23.13 -26.67 23.60
N PHE A 10 22.07 -26.02 24.06
CA PHE A 10 21.12 -25.38 23.15
C PHE A 10 21.84 -24.19 22.49
N GLN A 11 22.40 -24.41 21.30
CA GLN A 11 22.66 -23.31 20.39
C GLN A 11 21.30 -22.85 19.86
N SER A 12 20.65 -21.96 20.60
CA SER A 12 19.60 -21.11 20.05
C SER A 12 20.25 -20.27 18.96
N ALA A 13 20.21 -20.76 17.73
CA ALA A 13 20.31 -19.91 16.56
C ALA A 13 19.11 -18.96 16.64
N SER A 14 19.33 -17.81 17.28
CA SER A 14 18.46 -16.67 17.18
C SER A 14 18.54 -16.25 15.72
N LEU A 15 17.68 -16.84 14.89
CA LEU A 15 17.36 -16.33 13.59
C LEU A 15 16.67 -14.99 13.87
N PHE A 16 17.47 -13.93 13.97
CA PHE A 16 16.99 -12.59 13.66
C PHE A 16 16.49 -12.68 12.23
N VAL A 17 15.20 -12.98 12.08
CA VAL A 17 14.48 -12.67 10.86
C VAL A 17 14.65 -11.17 10.74
N ALA A 18 15.47 -10.74 9.79
CA ALA A 18 15.46 -9.35 9.37
C ALA A 18 14.04 -9.10 8.86
N THR A 19 13.20 -8.54 9.73
CA THR A 19 11.94 -7.94 9.31
C THR A 19 12.35 -6.79 8.41
N ILE A 20 12.22 -6.99 7.10
CA ILE A 20 12.27 -5.93 6.10
C ILE A 20 11.34 -4.85 6.62
N ALA A 21 11.94 -3.73 7.04
CA ALA A 21 11.27 -2.71 7.80
C ALA A 21 10.98 -1.59 6.81
N VAL A 22 9.75 -1.59 6.29
CA VAL A 22 9.20 -0.42 5.62
C VAL A 22 9.49 0.82 6.46
N GLN A 23 10.09 1.85 5.86
CA GLN A 23 10.29 3.08 6.61
C GLN A 23 8.92 3.73 6.84
N ILE A 24 8.67 4.02 8.11
CA ILE A 24 7.50 4.73 8.58
C ILE A 24 7.96 6.05 9.19
N THR A 25 7.12 7.07 9.10
CA THR A 25 7.34 8.36 9.77
C THR A 25 6.20 8.63 10.75
N SER A 26 6.45 9.44 11.77
CA SER A 26 5.43 9.78 12.77
C SER A 26 4.26 10.54 12.16
N HIS A 27 3.07 10.42 12.72
CA HIS A 27 1.93 11.18 12.21
C HIS A 27 2.14 12.70 12.32
N GLU A 28 1.94 13.38 11.20
CA GLU A 28 1.79 14.83 11.13
C GLU A 28 0.31 15.26 11.11
N THR A 29 0.06 16.55 11.29
CA THR A 29 -1.25 17.16 11.00
C THR A 29 -1.66 16.87 9.55
N SER A 30 -2.94 16.56 9.30
CA SER A 30 -3.43 16.17 7.96
C SER A 30 -3.03 17.15 6.84
N GLN A 31 -3.03 18.45 7.13
CA GLN A 31 -2.64 19.53 6.20
C GLN A 31 -1.20 19.45 5.68
N LYS A 32 -0.32 18.73 6.39
CA LYS A 32 1.08 18.54 6.01
C LYS A 32 1.34 17.19 5.33
N LYS A 33 0.32 16.35 5.19
CA LYS A 33 0.48 15.02 4.61
C LYS A 33 0.43 15.13 3.09
N GLU A 34 1.49 14.64 2.47
CA GLU A 34 1.62 14.58 1.02
C GLU A 34 2.05 13.18 0.60
N PHE A 35 1.43 12.68 -0.47
CA PHE A 35 1.73 11.38 -1.03
C PHE A 35 2.23 11.54 -2.46
N VAL A 36 3.42 11.04 -2.74
CA VAL A 36 4.02 10.99 -4.07
C VAL A 36 3.62 9.67 -4.74
N CYS A 37 2.61 9.74 -5.60
CA CYS A 37 2.08 8.60 -6.35
C CYS A 37 2.42 8.76 -7.84
N ASN A 38 3.25 7.88 -8.42
CA ASN A 38 3.63 7.94 -9.84
C ASN A 38 4.05 9.35 -10.30
N ARG A 39 4.94 10.00 -9.52
CA ARG A 39 5.45 11.37 -9.72
C ARG A 39 4.44 12.51 -9.58
N ARG A 40 3.21 12.22 -9.13
CA ARG A 40 2.23 13.23 -8.73
C ARG A 40 2.22 13.35 -7.21
N ILE A 41 2.33 14.58 -6.71
CA ILE A 41 2.12 14.91 -5.31
C ILE A 41 0.62 15.06 -5.08
N ILE A 42 0.09 14.39 -4.07
CA ILE A 42 -1.32 14.43 -3.66
C ILE A 42 -1.38 14.90 -2.21
N GLY A 43 -1.91 16.12 -2.02
CA GLY A 43 -2.06 16.74 -0.71
C GLY A 43 -3.46 16.57 -0.11
N GLU A 44 -3.63 17.07 1.12
CA GLU A 44 -4.91 17.00 1.86
C GLU A 44 -6.07 17.60 1.09
N ASP A 45 -5.86 18.73 0.42
CA ASP A 45 -6.88 19.41 -0.34
C ASP A 45 -7.45 18.54 -1.47
N GLU A 46 -6.70 17.55 -1.94
CA GLU A 46 -7.11 16.61 -2.98
C GLU A 46 -7.77 15.36 -2.40
N PHE A 47 -7.14 14.74 -1.40
CA PHE A 47 -7.61 13.45 -0.88
C PHE A 47 -8.76 13.59 0.12
N SER A 48 -8.95 14.74 0.77
CA SER A 48 -10.06 15.00 1.72
C SER A 48 -11.41 15.27 1.03
N LYS A 49 -11.40 15.57 -0.27
CA LYS A 49 -12.61 15.90 -1.03
C LYS A 49 -13.50 14.66 -1.20
N PRO A 50 -14.80 14.75 -0.90
CA PRO A 50 -15.74 13.69 -1.28
C PRO A 50 -15.87 13.59 -2.82
N PRO A 51 -16.28 12.44 -3.37
CA PRO A 51 -16.74 11.25 -2.66
C PRO A 51 -15.63 10.22 -2.41
N GLN A 52 -15.43 9.88 -1.13
CA GLN A 52 -14.68 8.71 -0.70
C GLN A 52 -15.65 7.55 -0.47
N ARG A 53 -15.36 6.37 -1.02
CA ARG A 53 -16.17 5.16 -0.80
C ARG A 53 -15.37 4.13 -0.02
N LYS A 54 -15.88 3.69 1.13
CA LYS A 54 -15.30 2.57 1.88
C LYS A 54 -15.28 1.31 1.00
N ILE A 55 -14.15 0.62 0.96
CA ILE A 55 -13.94 -0.62 0.22
C ILE A 55 -13.30 -1.67 1.11
N THR A 56 -13.60 -2.94 0.85
CA THR A 56 -13.01 -4.11 1.52
C THR A 56 -12.34 -5.06 0.53
N GLU A 57 -12.74 -5.00 -0.74
CA GLU A 57 -12.25 -5.87 -1.82
C GLU A 57 -11.88 -5.04 -3.04
N ILE A 58 -10.88 -5.51 -3.78
CA ILE A 58 -10.41 -4.97 -5.06
C ILE A 58 -10.19 -6.12 -6.05
N ILE A 59 -10.21 -5.80 -7.35
CA ILE A 59 -9.86 -6.76 -8.39
C ILE A 59 -8.36 -6.66 -8.67
N ASP A 60 -7.66 -7.79 -8.53
CA ASP A 60 -6.28 -8.02 -8.98
C ASP A 60 -6.28 -9.01 -10.17
N ASN A 61 -5.10 -9.31 -10.72
CA ASN A 61 -4.93 -10.18 -11.89
C ASN A 61 -5.45 -11.62 -11.66
N GLY A 62 -5.53 -12.06 -10.40
CA GLY A 62 -6.08 -13.36 -10.00
C GLY A 62 -7.57 -13.36 -9.63
N GLY A 63 -8.24 -12.20 -9.65
CA GLY A 63 -9.62 -12.04 -9.23
C GLY A 63 -9.80 -11.12 -8.00
N PRO A 64 -10.95 -11.19 -7.31
CA PRO A 64 -11.20 -10.40 -6.11
C PRO A 64 -10.25 -10.77 -4.97
N VAL A 65 -9.65 -9.76 -4.33
CA VAL A 65 -8.79 -9.90 -3.16
C VAL A 65 -9.15 -8.87 -2.09
N SER A 66 -8.87 -9.19 -0.82
CA SER A 66 -9.00 -8.26 0.30
C SER A 66 -8.05 -7.08 0.12
N VAL A 67 -8.56 -5.85 0.29
CA VAL A 67 -7.73 -4.64 0.23
C VAL A 67 -6.70 -4.65 1.36
N ALA A 68 -7.07 -5.19 2.53
CA ALA A 68 -6.17 -5.30 3.67
C ALA A 68 -5.01 -6.26 3.37
N ASP A 69 -5.30 -7.44 2.81
CA ASP A 69 -4.26 -8.41 2.47
C ASP A 69 -3.32 -7.83 1.42
N LYS A 70 -3.87 -7.15 0.41
CA LYS A 70 -3.06 -6.47 -0.60
C LYS A 70 -2.20 -5.36 0.00
N PHE A 71 -2.73 -4.60 0.96
CA PHE A 71 -1.95 -3.58 1.66
C PHE A 71 -0.77 -4.16 2.42
N TYR A 72 -0.96 -5.27 3.14
CA TYR A 72 0.14 -5.96 3.84
C TYR A 72 1.15 -6.60 2.88
N GLU A 73 0.70 -7.17 1.76
CA GLU A 73 1.57 -7.63 0.68
C GLU A 73 2.44 -6.48 0.13
N LEU A 74 1.84 -5.31 -0.11
CA LEU A 74 2.55 -4.14 -0.58
C LEU A 74 3.57 -3.65 0.44
N LEU A 75 3.23 -3.60 1.73
CA LEU A 75 4.19 -3.25 2.78
C LEU A 75 5.40 -4.20 2.76
N GLN A 76 5.20 -5.51 2.60
CA GLN A 76 6.31 -6.47 2.55
C GLN A 76 7.18 -6.37 1.29
N SER A 77 6.71 -5.71 0.23
CA SER A 77 7.42 -5.61 -1.05
C SER A 77 8.10 -4.26 -1.28
N VAL A 78 7.94 -3.31 -0.35
CA VAL A 78 8.61 -2.01 -0.41
C VAL A 78 10.09 -2.18 -0.10
N GLU A 79 10.94 -1.59 -0.94
CA GLU A 79 12.37 -1.47 -0.67
C GLU A 79 12.58 -0.69 0.64
N ASP A 80 13.51 -1.16 1.48
CA ASP A 80 13.77 -0.64 2.84
C ASP A 80 14.16 0.86 2.91
N ASP A 81 14.28 1.56 1.77
CA ASP A 81 14.70 2.96 1.67
C ASP A 81 13.54 3.96 1.52
N LYS A 82 12.31 3.51 1.26
CA LYS A 82 11.16 4.39 1.01
C LYS A 82 10.26 4.53 2.22
N VAL A 83 9.97 5.77 2.59
CA VAL A 83 8.92 6.10 3.55
C VAL A 83 7.57 6.05 2.84
N VAL A 84 6.64 5.20 3.28
CA VAL A 84 5.34 5.01 2.57
C VAL A 84 4.11 5.09 3.48
N MET A 85 4.35 5.25 4.79
CA MET A 85 3.28 5.29 5.77
C MET A 85 3.62 6.22 6.94
N TYR A 86 2.64 7.02 7.35
CA TYR A 86 2.60 7.65 8.65
C TYR A 86 2.09 6.66 9.69
N SER A 87 2.84 6.42 10.77
CA SER A 87 2.47 5.50 11.85
C SER A 87 3.13 5.90 13.16
N ASP A 88 2.39 5.77 14.27
CA ASP A 88 2.91 5.96 15.63
C ASP A 88 3.16 4.60 16.34
N ASN A 89 3.32 3.51 15.59
CA ASN A 89 3.51 2.11 16.05
C ASN A 89 2.33 1.44 16.79
N ASP A 90 1.25 2.17 17.11
CA ASP A 90 0.11 1.62 17.87
C ASP A 90 -1.08 1.15 17.01
N SER A 91 -1.11 1.49 15.72
CA SER A 91 -2.26 1.21 14.86
C SER A 91 -2.26 -0.23 14.34
N ASN A 92 -3.28 -1.00 14.73
CA ASN A 92 -3.43 -2.41 14.34
C ASN A 92 -4.56 -2.61 13.31
N TYR A 93 -5.45 -1.63 13.15
CA TYR A 93 -6.59 -1.73 12.27
C TYR A 93 -6.64 -0.60 11.25
N PHE A 94 -6.81 -0.98 9.98
CA PHE A 94 -6.93 -0.06 8.86
C PHE A 94 -8.29 -0.17 8.18
N THR A 95 -8.79 0.97 7.72
CA THR A 95 -9.95 1.09 6.85
C THR A 95 -9.55 1.73 5.53
N PHE A 96 -10.18 1.27 4.45
CA PHE A 96 -9.78 1.61 3.09
C PHE A 96 -10.87 2.36 2.35
N TYR A 97 -10.49 3.42 1.65
CA TYR A 97 -11.44 4.28 0.93
C TYR A 97 -10.94 4.57 -0.50
N SER A 98 -11.76 4.25 -1.51
CA SER A 98 -11.50 4.67 -2.88
C SER A 98 -11.72 6.17 -3.05
N VAL A 99 -10.75 6.86 -3.64
CA VAL A 99 -10.73 8.31 -3.87
C VAL A 99 -11.11 8.59 -5.33
N ASN A 100 -12.42 8.62 -5.61
CA ASN A 100 -12.92 8.62 -6.99
C ASN A 100 -12.67 9.95 -7.73
N ASN A 101 -12.56 11.06 -6.98
CA ASN A 101 -12.30 12.38 -7.54
C ASN A 101 -10.88 12.53 -8.12
N LEU A 102 -9.94 11.67 -7.75
CA LEU A 102 -8.57 11.69 -8.26
C LEU A 102 -8.35 10.72 -9.43
N LYS A 103 -9.40 10.05 -9.89
CA LYS A 103 -9.34 9.09 -10.97
C LYS A 103 -8.84 9.76 -12.25
N LEU A 104 -7.72 9.29 -12.79
CA LEU A 104 -7.14 9.78 -14.04
C LEU A 104 -7.23 8.68 -15.10
N ASP A 105 -7.86 9.00 -16.22
CA ASP A 105 -7.88 8.14 -17.40
C ASP A 105 -6.96 8.75 -18.46
N ASN A 106 -5.82 8.11 -18.66
CA ASN A 106 -4.83 8.52 -19.65
C ASN A 106 -4.84 7.48 -20.78
N GLY A 107 -5.56 7.80 -21.85
CA GLY A 107 -5.43 7.10 -23.13
C GLY A 107 -4.27 7.70 -23.93
N TRP A 108 -3.20 6.94 -24.14
CA TRP A 108 -2.16 7.32 -25.09
C TRP A 108 -1.93 6.18 -26.08
N SER A 109 -2.08 6.49 -27.37
CA SER A 109 -1.91 5.52 -28.46
C SER A 109 -2.78 4.26 -28.25
N ASN A 110 -2.18 3.07 -28.32
CA ASN A 110 -2.84 1.78 -28.19
C ASN A 110 -2.95 1.30 -26.73
N THR A 111 -2.84 2.20 -25.75
CA THR A 111 -2.90 1.85 -24.33
C THR A 111 -3.78 2.83 -23.55
N ASN A 112 -4.75 2.28 -22.83
CA ASN A 112 -5.58 3.03 -21.88
C ASN A 112 -5.10 2.69 -20.47
N THR A 113 -4.66 3.70 -19.73
CA THR A 113 -4.21 3.55 -18.35
C THR A 113 -5.14 4.31 -17.43
N LEU A 114 -5.77 3.59 -16.52
CA LEU A 114 -6.62 4.14 -15.49
C LEU A 114 -5.88 4.14 -14.15
N GLN A 115 -5.75 5.31 -13.54
CA GLN A 115 -5.16 5.49 -12.23
C GLN A 115 -6.25 5.72 -11.19
N GLU A 116 -6.28 4.90 -10.15
CA GLU A 116 -7.20 4.97 -9.02
C GLU A 116 -6.38 5.02 -7.73
N TYR A 117 -6.89 5.72 -6.73
CA TYR A 117 -6.20 5.93 -5.45
C TYR A 117 -7.05 5.38 -4.32
N ILE A 118 -6.42 4.72 -3.36
CA ILE A 118 -7.06 4.17 -2.17
C ILE A 118 -6.39 4.77 -0.94
N LEU A 119 -7.15 5.47 -0.12
CA LEU A 119 -6.71 5.97 1.18
C LEU A 119 -6.73 4.85 2.21
N VAL A 120 -5.70 4.84 3.05
CA VAL A 120 -5.58 3.99 4.23
C VAL A 120 -5.75 4.88 5.46
N ILE A 121 -6.75 4.56 6.28
CA ILE A 121 -7.11 5.30 7.49
C ILE A 121 -6.97 4.36 8.69
N ASP A 122 -6.27 4.79 9.74
CA ASP A 122 -6.17 4.01 10.98
C ASP A 122 -7.47 4.00 11.78
N GLU A 123 -7.47 3.23 12.87
CA GLU A 123 -8.52 3.18 13.87
C GLU A 123 -8.87 4.53 14.53
N TYR A 124 -7.97 5.51 14.49
CA TYR A 124 -8.19 6.86 15.02
C TYR A 124 -8.74 7.84 13.97
N GLY A 125 -9.02 7.38 12.75
CA GLY A 125 -9.54 8.21 11.67
C GLY A 125 -8.47 9.08 10.98
N ARG A 126 -7.19 8.76 11.15
CA ARG A 126 -6.06 9.50 10.56
C ARG A 126 -5.62 8.84 9.26
N VAL A 127 -5.38 9.64 8.23
CA VAL A 127 -4.81 9.16 6.97
C VAL A 127 -3.36 8.71 7.21
N CYS A 128 -3.05 7.47 6.85
CA CYS A 128 -1.75 6.83 7.12
C CYS A 128 -0.94 6.61 5.86
N ALA A 129 -1.58 6.09 4.82
CA ALA A 129 -0.94 5.73 3.57
C ALA A 129 -1.89 5.91 2.40
N MET A 130 -1.34 5.84 1.19
CA MET A 130 -2.10 5.84 -0.05
C MET A 130 -1.60 4.74 -0.96
N ILE A 131 -2.52 3.96 -1.52
CA ILE A 131 -2.24 2.93 -2.51
C ILE A 131 -2.63 3.49 -3.88
N LEU A 132 -1.71 3.38 -4.84
CA LEU A 132 -1.98 3.61 -6.25
C LEU A 132 -2.34 2.28 -6.92
N LYS A 133 -3.48 2.24 -7.59
CA LYS A 133 -3.90 1.17 -8.49
C LYS A 133 -3.85 1.67 -9.94
N LEU A 134 -3.02 1.03 -10.75
CA LEU A 134 -2.96 1.24 -12.19
C LEU A 134 -3.67 0.10 -12.90
N THR A 135 -4.65 0.41 -13.73
CA THR A 135 -5.29 -0.55 -14.64
C THR A 135 -4.86 -0.24 -16.05
N VAL A 136 -4.13 -1.14 -16.68
CA VAL A 136 -3.64 -0.99 -18.06
C VAL A 136 -4.46 -1.88 -18.97
N ARG A 137 -4.96 -1.31 -20.07
CA ARG A 137 -5.64 -2.04 -21.15
C ARG A 137 -4.96 -1.71 -22.48
N GLN A 138 -4.70 -2.72 -23.30
CA GLN A 138 -4.25 -2.50 -24.66
C GLN A 138 -5.48 -2.23 -25.54
N ALA A 139 -5.55 -1.03 -26.09
CA ALA A 139 -6.46 -0.64 -27.16
C ALA A 139 -5.81 -1.01 -28.51
N MET A 140 -5.77 -2.30 -28.83
CA MET A 140 -5.39 -2.75 -30.16
C MET A 140 -6.64 -3.17 -30.92
N TRP A 141 -6.67 -2.94 -32.23
CA TRP A 141 -7.81 -3.24 -33.11
C TRP A 141 -8.26 -4.70 -32.93
N GLY A 142 -9.33 -4.93 -32.16
CA GLY A 142 -9.77 -6.24 -31.68
C GLY A 142 -10.57 -6.12 -30.37
N PRO A 143 -11.06 -7.23 -29.79
CA PRO A 143 -11.68 -7.21 -28.46
C PRO A 143 -10.64 -6.69 -27.44
N ALA A 144 -11.07 -5.77 -26.57
CA ALA A 144 -10.20 -5.18 -25.56
C ALA A 144 -9.45 -6.27 -24.78
N SER A 145 -8.13 -6.12 -24.63
CA SER A 145 -7.35 -7.07 -23.84
C SER A 145 -7.89 -7.15 -22.42
N ALA A 146 -7.69 -8.29 -21.75
CA ALA A 146 -7.93 -8.37 -20.32
C ALA A 146 -7.12 -7.24 -19.62
N PRO A 147 -7.73 -6.53 -18.65
CA PRO A 147 -7.03 -5.50 -17.91
C PRO A 147 -5.92 -6.12 -17.08
N ILE A 148 -4.76 -5.46 -17.05
CA ILE A 148 -3.66 -5.78 -16.15
C ILE A 148 -3.70 -4.78 -15.00
N PHE A 149 -3.66 -5.27 -13.78
CA PHE A 149 -3.66 -4.46 -12.56
C PHE A 149 -2.26 -4.41 -11.96
N HIS A 150 -1.80 -3.21 -11.63
CA HIS A 150 -0.59 -2.97 -10.86
C HIS A 150 -0.94 -2.16 -9.62
N PHE A 151 -0.34 -2.53 -8.48
CA PHE A 151 -0.54 -1.88 -7.21
C PHE A 151 0.80 -1.44 -6.65
N SER A 152 0.82 -0.27 -6.00
CA SER A 152 2.02 0.27 -5.35
C SER A 152 1.61 1.19 -4.20
N LEU A 153 2.46 1.28 -3.18
CA LEU A 153 2.33 2.31 -2.15
C LEU A 153 2.93 3.61 -2.65
N CYS A 154 2.26 4.72 -2.33
CA CYS A 154 2.80 6.04 -2.58
C CYS A 154 3.87 6.38 -1.54
N VAL A 155 4.89 7.09 -1.99
CA VAL A 155 6.02 7.50 -1.13
C VAL A 155 5.66 8.80 -0.42
N ILE A 156 6.19 8.98 0.78
CA ILE A 156 6.17 10.22 1.55
C ILE A 156 7.55 10.84 1.41
N ASP A 157 7.62 12.07 0.91
CA ASP A 157 8.87 12.85 0.87
C ASP A 157 9.06 13.49 2.25
N VAL A 158 10.18 13.20 2.91
CA VAL A 158 10.47 13.61 4.31
C VAL A 158 11.64 14.59 4.34
#